data_AF-A0A1Q3LI01-F1
#
_entry.id   AF-A0A1Q3LI01-F1
#
_cell.length_a   1.000
_cell.length_b   1.000
_cell.length_c   1.000
_cell.angle_alpha   90.00
_cell.angle_beta   90.00
_cell.angle_gamma   90.00
#
_symmetry.space_group_name_H-M   'P 1'
#
loop_
_entity.id
_entity.type
_entity.pdbx_description
1 polymer ?
#
loop_
_entity_poly.entity_id
_entity_poly.type
_entity_poly.pdbx_seq_one_letter_code
_entity_poly.pdbx_strand_id
1 'polypeptide(L)'
;MIDIEFKLNGRKVRPNDIANELERAMLKQVQDNIAEKLRGIRDPETGEAPKVTVKGRGLNDLSFEVSGSEALVAEVKRRLS
;
A
#
# COMPACT_ATOMS: atom_id res chain seq x y z
N MET A 1 -39.40 -5.35 -11.16
CA MET A 1 -38.10 -4.72 -11.46
C MET A 1 -37.65 -4.06 -10.18
N ILE A 2 -36.49 -4.44 -9.63
CA ILE A 2 -36.01 -3.93 -8.34
C ILE A 2 -34.99 -2.82 -8.65
N ASP A 3 -35.18 -1.65 -8.06
CA ASP A 3 -34.22 -0.54 -8.14
C ASP A 3 -33.26 -0.65 -6.95
N ILE A 4 -31.95 -0.70 -7.21
CA ILE A 4 -30.91 -0.86 -6.20
C ILE A 4 -30.02 0.38 -6.23
N GLU A 5 -30.10 1.18 -5.17
CA GLU A 5 -29.32 2.40 -4.99
C GLU A 5 -28.20 2.18 -3.98
N PHE A 6 -26.96 2.50 -4.36
CA PHE A 6 -25.81 2.43 -3.46
C PHE A 6 -25.46 3.83 -2.93
N LYS A 7 -25.29 3.95 -1.61
CA LYS A 7 -24.81 5.17 -0.93
C LYS A 7 -23.57 4.87 -0.10
N LEU A 8 -22.53 5.68 -0.26
CA LEU A 8 -21.29 5.62 0.51
C LEU A 8 -20.97 7.03 1.00
N ASN A 9 -20.61 7.21 2.29
CA ASN A 9 -20.38 8.53 2.90
C ASN A 9 -21.54 9.54 2.68
N GLY A 10 -22.79 9.05 2.65
CA GLY A 10 -23.98 9.88 2.41
C GLY A 10 -24.19 10.33 0.95
N ARG A 11 -23.33 9.92 0.00
CA ARG A 11 -23.44 10.26 -1.43
C ARG A 11 -23.91 9.05 -2.24
N LYS A 12 -24.76 9.27 -3.23
CA LYS A 12 -25.16 8.25 -4.21
C LYS A 12 -23.97 7.93 -5.11
N VAL A 13 -23.64 6.65 -5.23
CA VAL A 13 -22.45 6.17 -5.96
C VAL A 13 -22.86 5.00 -6.85
N ARG A 14 -22.19 4.84 -8.00
CA ARG A 14 -22.41 3.67 -8.86
C ARG A 14 -21.54 2.51 -8.38
N PRO A 15 -21.93 1.25 -8.60
CA PRO A 15 -21.12 0.08 -8.19
C PRO A 15 -19.67 0.13 -8.66
N ASN A 16 -19.42 0.55 -9.91
CA ASN A 16 -18.04 0.68 -10.44
C ASN A 16 -17.23 1.78 -9.74
N ASP A 17 -17.87 2.84 -9.25
CA ASP A 17 -17.19 3.90 -8.52
C ASP A 17 -16.78 3.40 -7.12
N ILE A 18 -17.66 2.61 -6.45
CA ILE A 18 -17.37 2.00 -5.14
C ILE A 18 -16.19 1.04 -5.23
N ALA A 19 -16.15 0.19 -6.26
CA ALA A 19 -15.04 -0.76 -6.43
C ALA A 19 -13.68 -0.01 -6.50
N ASN A 20 -13.62 1.06 -7.29
CA ASN A 20 -12.41 1.88 -7.43
C ASN A 20 -12.04 2.63 -6.13
N GLU A 21 -13.02 3.15 -5.39
CA GLU A 21 -12.76 3.83 -4.11
C GLU A 21 -12.30 2.85 -3.02
N LEU A 22 -12.91 1.66 -2.96
CA LEU A 22 -12.51 0.61 -2.04
C LEU A 22 -11.09 0.13 -2.35
N GLU A 23 -10.76 -0.09 -3.62
CA GLU A 23 -9.40 -0.45 -4.04
C GLU A 23 -8.38 0.61 -3.65
N ARG A 24 -8.67 1.89 -3.86
CA ARG A 24 -7.81 3.00 -3.41
C ARG A 24 -7.64 3.01 -1.89
N ALA A 25 -8.72 2.82 -1.14
CA ALA A 25 -8.66 2.80 0.32
C ALA A 25 -7.79 1.64 0.81
N MET A 26 -7.93 0.46 0.20
CA MET A 26 -7.09 -0.71 0.51
C MET A 26 -5.61 -0.46 0.16
N LEU A 27 -5.31 0.07 -1.03
CA LEU A 27 -3.92 0.42 -1.41
C LEU A 27 -3.31 1.45 -0.47
N LYS A 28 -4.10 2.46 -0.07
CA LYS A 28 -3.66 3.46 0.91
C LYS A 28 -3.36 2.82 2.27
N GLN A 29 -4.20 1.90 2.74
CA GLN A 29 -3.94 1.18 3.99
C GLN A 29 -2.65 0.36 3.91
N VAL A 30 -2.37 -0.30 2.77
CA VAL A 30 -1.11 -1.02 2.54
C VAL A 30 0.08 -0.06 2.58
N GLN A 31 -0.02 1.09 1.91
CA GLN A 31 1.00 2.13 1.93
C GLN A 31 1.27 2.63 3.36
N ASP A 32 0.22 2.96 4.12
CA ASP A 32 0.32 3.49 5.47
C ASP A 32 0.96 2.46 6.42
N ASN A 33 0.55 1.18 6.32
CA ASN A 33 1.15 0.08 7.09
C ASN A 33 2.65 -0.10 6.78
N ILE A 34 3.05 -0.03 5.51
CA ILE A 34 4.46 -0.11 5.11
C ILE A 34 5.22 1.10 5.66
N ALA A 35 4.68 2.31 5.48
CA ALA A 35 5.31 3.53 5.97
C ALA A 35 5.51 3.51 7.49
N GLU A 36 4.54 2.97 8.25
CA GLU A 36 4.63 2.82 9.69
C GLU A 36 5.70 1.80 10.10
N LYS A 37 5.70 0.60 9.49
CA LYS A 37 6.71 -0.45 9.77
C LYS A 37 8.14 -0.02 9.46
N LEU A 38 8.31 0.76 8.39
CA LEU A 38 9.61 1.24 7.91
C LEU A 38 9.98 2.61 8.49
N ARG A 39 9.14 3.17 9.36
CA ARG A 39 9.40 4.45 10.00
C ARG A 39 10.67 4.36 10.85
N GLY A 40 11.57 5.33 10.65
CA GLY A 40 12.83 5.41 11.38
C GLY A 40 13.95 4.51 10.85
N ILE A 41 13.70 3.68 9.83
CA ILE A 41 14.77 2.96 9.15
C ILE A 41 15.58 3.95 8.31
N ARG A 42 16.89 3.95 8.54
CA ARG A 42 17.89 4.73 7.83
C ARG A 42 19.11 3.87 7.62
N ASP A 43 19.78 4.08 6.49
CA ASP A 43 21.10 3.54 6.28
C ASP A 43 22.08 4.09 7.33
N PRO A 44 22.88 3.25 8.01
CA PRO A 44 23.83 3.72 9.01
C PRO A 44 25.03 4.45 8.41
N GLU A 45 25.38 4.22 7.13
CA GLU A 45 26.51 4.84 6.45
C GLU A 45 26.09 6.10 5.68
N THR A 46 24.98 6.04 4.94
CA THR A 46 24.53 7.13 4.07
C THR A 46 23.38 7.96 4.65
N GLY A 47 22.69 7.45 5.67
CA GLY A 47 21.48 8.07 6.20
C GLY A 47 20.27 8.01 5.26
N GLU A 48 20.35 7.26 4.16
CA GLU A 48 19.26 7.18 3.19
C GLU A 48 18.08 6.33 3.68
N ALA A 49 16.88 6.66 3.21
CA ALA A 49 15.68 5.87 3.48
C ALA A 49 15.54 4.74 2.46
N PRO A 50 14.99 3.57 2.84
CA PRO A 50 14.71 2.50 1.88
C PRO A 50 13.68 2.95 0.85
N LYS A 51 13.89 2.60 -0.42
CA LYS A 51 12.89 2.80 -1.47
C LYS A 51 12.10 1.51 -1.65
N VAL A 52 10.79 1.57 -1.47
CA VAL A 52 9.89 0.44 -1.68
C VAL A 52 9.00 0.72 -2.89
N THR A 53 9.00 -0.19 -3.85
CA THR A 53 8.13 -0.17 -5.02
C THR A 53 7.14 -1.32 -4.92
N VAL A 54 5.85 -0.99 -4.93
CA VAL A 54 4.77 -1.99 -4.94
C VAL A 54 4.30 -2.16 -6.38
N LYS A 55 4.31 -3.38 -6.92
CA LYS A 55 3.90 -3.70 -8.30
C LYS A 55 2.83 -4.76 -8.29
N GLY A 56 1.84 -4.66 -9.16
CA GLY A 56 0.80 -5.67 -9.29
C GLY A 56 -0.29 -5.30 -10.29
N ARG A 57 -0.99 -6.31 -10.82
CA ARG A 57 -2.13 -6.10 -11.73
C ARG A 57 -3.45 -5.84 -10.98
N GLY A 58 -3.47 -6.09 -9.68
CA GLY A 58 -4.59 -5.87 -8.77
C GLY A 58 -4.19 -6.17 -7.34
N LEU A 59 -5.09 -5.95 -6.38
CA LEU A 59 -4.82 -6.15 -4.94
C LEU A 59 -4.38 -7.57 -4.57
N ASN A 60 -4.82 -8.57 -5.34
CA ASN A 60 -4.49 -9.98 -5.11
C ASN A 60 -3.13 -10.39 -5.71
N ASP A 61 -2.46 -9.51 -6.44
CA ASP A 61 -1.21 -9.76 -7.17
C ASP A 61 -0.17 -8.66 -6.86
N LEU A 62 -0.05 -8.28 -5.58
CA LEU A 62 0.91 -7.27 -5.14
C LEU A 62 2.26 -7.92 -4.76
N SER A 63 3.32 -7.42 -5.38
CA SER A 63 4.72 -7.76 -5.10
C SER A 63 5.46 -6.53 -4.61
N PHE A 64 6.39 -6.73 -3.67
CA PHE A 64 7.19 -5.67 -3.07
C PHE A 64 8.64 -5.77 -3.54
N GLU A 65 9.16 -4.68 -4.09
CA GLU A 65 10.57 -4.55 -4.45
C GLU A 65 11.21 -3.48 -3.57
N VAL A 66 12.28 -3.84 -2.89
CA VAL A 66 13.01 -2.93 -1.98
C VAL A 66 14.37 -2.63 -2.59
N SER A 67 14.70 -1.35 -2.72
CA SER A 67 16.01 -0.89 -3.19
C SER A 67 16.70 -0.06 -2.11
N GLY A 68 17.99 -0.29 -1.93
CA GLY A 68 18.84 0.35 -0.93
C GLY A 68 20.12 -0.46 -0.73
N SER A 69 20.90 -0.13 0.30
CA SER A 69 22.03 -0.97 0.73
C SER A 69 21.56 -2.37 1.15
N GLU A 70 22.45 -3.35 1.10
CA GLU A 70 22.13 -4.71 1.56
C GLU A 70 21.66 -4.74 3.03
N ALA A 71 22.26 -3.91 3.88
CA ALA A 71 21.86 -3.76 5.28
C ALA A 71 20.42 -3.23 5.41
N LEU A 72 20.04 -2.23 4.61
CA LEU A 72 18.68 -1.71 4.54
C LEU A 72 17.69 -2.77 4.06
N VAL A 73 18.01 -3.49 2.99
CA VAL A 73 17.14 -4.52 2.43
C VAL A 73 16.92 -5.66 3.43
N ALA A 74 17.97 -6.08 4.14
CA ALA A 74 17.88 -7.10 5.18
C ALA A 74 16.98 -6.64 6.34
N GLU A 75 17.13 -5.39 6.79
CA GLU A 75 16.32 -4.83 7.88
C GLU A 75 14.85 -4.65 7.48
N VAL A 76 14.59 -4.16 6.27
CA VAL A 76 13.23 -4.03 5.72
C VAL A 76 12.55 -5.41 5.64
N LYS A 77 13.25 -6.44 5.15
CA LYS A 77 12.71 -7.81 5.09
C LYS A 77 12.37 -8.36 6.48
N ARG A 78 13.21 -8.10 7.49
CA ARG A 78 12.94 -8.52 8.88
C ARG A 78 11.67 -7.91 9.46
N ARG A 79 11.34 -6.65 9.14
CA ARG A 79 10.15 -5.97 9.67
C ARG A 79 8.86 -6.21 8.89
N LEU A 80 8.97 -6.61 7.62
CA LEU A 80 7.83 -6.90 6.76
C LEU A 80 7.37 -8.37 6.85
N SER A 81 8.24 -9.26 7.36
CA SER A 81 7.87 -10.62 7.78
C SER A 81 6.95 -10.60 8.99
#